data_AF-R9RGA9-F1
#
_entry.id   AF-R9RGA9-F1
#
_cell.length_a   1.000
_cell.length_b   1.000
_cell.length_c   1.000
_cell.angle_alpha   90.00
_cell.angle_beta   90.00
_cell.angle_gamma   90.00
#
_symmetry.space_group_name_H-M   'P 1'
#
loop_
_entity.id
_entity.type
_entity.pdbx_description
1 polymer ?
#
loop_
_entity_poly.entity_id
_entity_poly.type
_entity_poly.pdbx_seq_one_letter_code
_entity_poly.pdbx_strand_id
1 'polypeptide(L)'
;PLNGGSTMEVETSPLAQVAAMGGLELMMPEAYAAGPCSDLLDSGRPVVNFDLTGVSVDLPTMTGSTYSAMTFSEQVPGPTLRVTQGDVVHMTLTIPGDVVTQHGNDMHASQMSSKPYMGAVNIGETGEYCFIAEVPGVFKYHCSGVNI
;
A
#
# COMPACT_ATOMS: atom_id res chain seq x y z
N PRO A 1 38.98 -43.98 -42.06
CA PRO A 1 39.08 -42.52 -41.87
C PRO A 1 37.83 -41.81 -42.42
N LEU A 2 37.28 -40.90 -41.59
CA LEU A 2 36.22 -39.89 -41.84
C LEU A 2 34.78 -40.40 -42.07
N ASN A 3 33.73 -39.87 -41.45
CA ASN A 3 33.50 -39.22 -40.15
C ASN A 3 31.96 -39.22 -39.98
N GLY A 4 31.44 -39.68 -38.84
CA GLY A 4 30.01 -39.67 -38.56
C GLY A 4 29.50 -38.25 -38.26
N GLY A 5 28.26 -37.96 -38.67
CA GLY A 5 27.56 -36.75 -38.31
C GLY A 5 26.07 -37.04 -38.20
N SER A 6 25.62 -37.43 -37.00
CA SER A 6 24.20 -37.43 -36.65
C SER A 6 23.79 -35.99 -36.35
N THR A 7 22.81 -35.48 -37.09
CA THR A 7 22.07 -34.27 -36.74
C THR A 7 21.31 -34.54 -35.45
N MET A 8 21.78 -33.98 -34.33
CA MET A 8 20.95 -33.86 -33.12
C MET A 8 20.06 -32.64 -33.30
N GLU A 9 18.78 -32.88 -33.59
CA GLU A 9 17.73 -31.90 -33.34
C GLU A 9 17.67 -31.71 -31.82
N VAL A 10 18.21 -30.59 -31.34
CA VAL A 10 18.05 -30.20 -29.94
C VAL A 10 16.70 -29.51 -29.83
N GLU A 11 15.67 -30.29 -29.58
CA GLU A 11 14.39 -29.82 -29.06
C GLU A 11 14.64 -29.22 -27.66
N THR A 12 15.11 -27.98 -27.60
CA THR A 12 15.19 -27.25 -26.34
C THR A 12 13.77 -26.96 -25.89
N SER A 13 13.31 -27.64 -24.84
CA SER A 13 12.03 -27.29 -24.25
C SER A 13 12.08 -25.81 -23.83
N PRO A 14 10.98 -25.05 -23.99
CA PRO A 14 10.93 -23.65 -23.53
C PRO A 14 11.37 -23.50 -22.06
N LEU A 15 11.13 -24.53 -21.23
CA LEU A 15 11.62 -24.59 -19.85
C LEU A 15 13.15 -24.61 -19.75
N ALA A 16 13.85 -25.35 -20.61
CA ALA A 16 15.31 -25.40 -20.61
C ALA A 16 15.92 -24.05 -20.98
N GLN A 17 15.27 -23.30 -21.86
CA GLN A 17 15.70 -21.96 -22.26
C GLN A 17 15.45 -20.93 -21.15
N VAL A 18 14.33 -21.05 -20.42
CA VAL A 18 14.07 -20.24 -19.21
C VAL A 18 15.11 -20.51 -18.13
N ALA A 19 15.48 -21.77 -17.88
CA ALA A 19 16.51 -22.13 -16.91
C ALA A 19 17.91 -21.60 -17.31
N ALA A 20 18.25 -21.66 -18.60
CA ALA A 20 19.51 -21.12 -19.13
C ALA A 20 19.58 -19.58 -19.05
N MET A 21 18.42 -18.91 -19.04
CA MET A 21 18.29 -17.45 -18.88
C MET A 21 18.27 -17.01 -17.40
N GLY A 22 18.56 -17.91 -16.46
CA GLY A 22 18.58 -17.61 -15.02
C GLY A 22 17.28 -17.91 -14.27
N GLY A 23 16.32 -18.57 -14.92
CA GLY A 23 15.02 -18.89 -14.33
C GLY A 23 14.04 -17.70 -14.35
N LEU A 24 12.75 -18.00 -14.19
CA LEU A 24 11.75 -16.98 -13.87
C LEU A 24 11.73 -16.82 -12.35
N GLU A 25 12.33 -15.73 -11.86
CA GLU A 25 12.15 -15.34 -10.46
C GLU A 25 10.78 -14.67 -10.32
N LEU A 26 9.82 -15.39 -9.73
CA LEU A 26 8.53 -14.84 -9.36
C LEU A 26 8.74 -13.91 -8.17
N MET A 27 9.05 -12.64 -8.47
CA MET A 27 9.02 -11.56 -7.49
C MET A 27 7.58 -11.38 -7.02
N MET A 28 7.27 -11.83 -5.80
CA MET A 28 5.99 -11.59 -5.17
C MET A 28 5.92 -10.11 -4.75
N PRO A 29 5.05 -9.26 -5.33
CA PRO A 29 5.06 -7.81 -5.08
C PRO A 29 4.88 -7.45 -3.61
N GLU A 30 4.05 -8.22 -2.87
CA GLU A 30 3.83 -8.00 -1.45
C GLU A 30 5.12 -8.13 -0.60
N ALA A 31 6.07 -8.99 -0.99
CA ALA A 31 7.29 -9.20 -0.22
C ALA A 31 8.32 -8.06 -0.36
N TYR A 32 8.20 -7.22 -1.40
CA TYR A 32 9.07 -6.06 -1.60
C TYR A 32 8.39 -4.74 -1.21
N ALA A 33 7.07 -4.65 -1.36
CA ALA A 33 6.31 -3.45 -0.99
C ALA A 33 6.04 -3.35 0.52
N ALA A 34 5.96 -4.48 1.24
CA ALA A 34 5.47 -4.55 2.61
C ALA A 34 6.46 -5.23 3.57
N GLY A 35 6.65 -4.63 4.74
CA GLY A 35 7.47 -5.16 5.83
C GLY A 35 7.08 -4.52 7.16
N PRO A 36 7.57 -5.02 8.30
CA PRO A 36 7.37 -4.33 9.57
C PRO A 36 7.95 -2.91 9.47
N CYS A 37 7.26 -1.93 10.05
CA CYS A 37 7.68 -0.54 10.00
C CYS A 37 9.13 -0.35 10.47
N SER A 38 9.59 -1.11 11.47
CA SER A 38 10.98 -1.08 11.93
C SER A 38 11.98 -1.24 10.79
N ASP A 39 11.79 -2.25 9.94
CA ASP A 39 12.76 -2.60 8.92
C ASP A 39 12.73 -1.58 7.76
N LEU A 40 11.54 -1.10 7.42
CA LEU A 40 11.37 -0.11 6.36
C LEU A 40 11.89 1.27 6.78
N LEU A 41 11.63 1.69 8.01
CA LEU A 41 12.12 2.96 8.54
C LEU A 41 13.66 2.97 8.69
N ASP A 42 14.27 1.81 8.96
CA ASP A 42 15.73 1.65 9.06
C ASP A 42 16.41 1.31 7.71
N SER A 43 15.67 1.25 6.61
CA SER A 43 16.18 0.82 5.29
C SER A 43 17.18 1.79 4.63
N GLY A 44 17.36 2.99 5.18
CA GLY A 44 18.18 4.06 4.59
C GLY A 44 17.52 4.77 3.40
N ARG A 45 16.29 4.40 3.04
CA ARG A 45 15.47 5.11 2.05
C ARG A 45 14.92 6.42 2.64
N PRO A 46 14.63 7.43 1.82
CA PRO A 46 13.88 8.60 2.29
C PRO A 46 12.52 8.17 2.85
N VAL A 47 12.19 8.65 4.05
CA VAL A 47 10.91 8.41 4.70
C VAL A 47 10.03 9.64 4.54
N VAL A 48 8.79 9.42 4.08
CA VAL A 48 7.74 10.44 4.05
C VAL A 48 6.64 10.03 5.01
N ASN A 49 6.47 10.81 6.09
CA ASN A 49 5.39 10.61 7.03
C ASN A 49 4.08 11.16 6.45
N PHE A 50 3.00 10.40 6.64
CA PHE A 50 1.66 10.79 6.27
C PHE A 50 0.74 10.58 7.47
N ASP A 51 0.58 11.65 8.24
CA ASP A 51 -0.16 11.63 9.50
C ASP A 51 -1.58 12.16 9.28
N LEU A 52 -2.57 11.30 9.50
CA LEU A 52 -3.98 11.61 9.34
C LEU A 52 -4.74 11.49 10.65
N THR A 53 -5.79 12.30 10.80
CA THR A 53 -6.74 12.18 11.91
C THR A 53 -8.11 11.78 11.37
N GLY A 54 -8.68 10.68 11.88
CA GLY A 54 -10.03 10.24 11.53
C GLY A 54 -11.07 10.97 12.38
N VAL A 55 -11.89 11.82 11.77
CA VAL A 55 -12.97 12.54 12.47
C VAL A 55 -14.23 12.67 11.61
N SER A 56 -15.37 12.73 12.28
CA SER A 56 -16.65 13.07 11.66
C SER A 56 -16.92 14.56 11.78
N VAL A 57 -17.24 15.23 10.67
CA VAL A 57 -17.63 16.64 10.65
C VAL A 57 -18.96 16.83 9.93
N ASP A 58 -19.77 17.76 10.39
CA ASP A 58 -21.02 18.11 9.70
C ASP A 58 -20.71 19.13 8.59
N LEU A 59 -20.99 18.75 7.34
CA LEU A 59 -20.79 19.59 6.17
C LEU A 59 -22.12 20.06 5.60
N PRO A 60 -22.21 21.32 5.12
CA PRO A 60 -23.42 21.85 4.51
C PRO A 60 -23.67 21.21 3.13
N THR A 61 -24.94 21.01 2.81
CA THR A 61 -25.39 20.62 1.47
C THR A 61 -25.89 21.83 0.70
N MET A 62 -26.00 21.69 -0.64
CA MET A 62 -26.58 22.74 -1.50
C MET A 62 -28.07 23.00 -1.21
N THR A 63 -28.75 22.09 -0.50
CA THR A 63 -30.17 22.21 -0.16
C THR A 63 -30.39 22.84 1.22
N GLY A 64 -29.34 23.28 1.91
CA GLY A 64 -29.41 23.91 3.23
C GLY A 64 -29.55 22.93 4.41
N SER A 65 -29.43 21.63 4.17
CA SER A 65 -29.26 20.63 5.22
C SER A 65 -27.77 20.41 5.52
N THR A 66 -27.45 19.72 6.60
CA THR A 66 -26.11 19.18 6.84
C THR A 66 -26.08 17.69 6.55
N TYR A 67 -24.90 17.16 6.22
CA TYR A 67 -24.63 15.74 6.23
C TYR A 67 -23.37 15.47 7.07
N SER A 68 -23.40 14.38 7.83
CA SER A 68 -22.26 13.96 8.63
C SER A 68 -21.25 13.24 7.73
N ALA A 69 -20.05 13.79 7.61
CA ALA A 69 -19.00 13.30 6.75
C ALA A 69 -17.88 12.67 7.59
N MET A 70 -17.49 11.44 7.26
CA MET A 70 -16.27 10.82 7.76
C MET A 70 -15.09 11.40 6.97
N THR A 71 -14.13 12.00 7.65
CA THR A 71 -13.03 12.73 7.01
C THR A 71 -11.67 12.24 7.47
N PHE A 72 -10.67 12.51 6.64
CA PHE A 72 -9.27 12.47 7.06
C PHE A 72 -8.80 13.90 7.21
N SER A 73 -8.42 14.26 8.43
CA SER A 73 -7.93 15.58 8.83
C SER A 73 -8.90 16.71 8.44
N GLU A 74 -10.18 16.51 8.76
CA GLU A 74 -11.30 17.46 8.55
C GLU A 74 -11.55 17.87 7.08
N GLN A 75 -10.97 17.12 6.12
CA GLN A 75 -11.04 17.45 4.70
C GLN A 75 -11.80 16.39 3.90
N VAL A 76 -12.58 16.88 2.92
CA VAL A 76 -13.23 16.07 1.88
C VAL A 76 -12.93 16.70 0.51
N PRO A 77 -12.16 16.04 -0.37
CA PRO A 77 -11.38 14.82 -0.12
C PRO A 77 -10.27 15.05 0.93
N GLY A 78 -9.74 13.98 1.50
CA GLY A 78 -8.60 14.08 2.43
C GLY A 78 -7.32 14.62 1.76
N PRO A 79 -6.28 14.93 2.56
CA PRO A 79 -5.02 15.47 2.06
C PRO A 79 -4.36 14.60 0.98
N THR A 80 -3.78 15.22 -0.04
CA THR A 80 -3.02 14.48 -1.06
C THR A 80 -1.59 14.24 -0.58
N LEU A 81 -1.18 12.97 -0.51
CA LEU A 81 0.22 12.58 -0.32
C LEU A 81 0.97 12.59 -1.66
N ARG A 82 2.16 13.19 -1.68
CA ARG A 82 3.08 13.13 -2.82
C ARG A 82 4.43 12.58 -2.36
N VAL A 83 4.91 11.56 -3.06
CA VAL A 83 6.19 10.89 -2.80
C VAL A 83 6.93 10.60 -4.10
N THR A 84 8.18 10.19 -3.98
CA THR A 84 9.01 9.70 -5.08
C THR A 84 8.99 8.17 -5.10
N GLN A 85 9.07 7.56 -6.29
CA GLN A 85 9.19 6.11 -6.39
C GLN A 85 10.40 5.61 -5.59
N GLY A 86 10.17 4.61 -4.72
CA GLY A 86 11.18 4.03 -3.85
C GLY A 86 11.30 4.68 -2.47
N ASP A 87 10.58 5.78 -2.19
CA ASP A 87 10.43 6.32 -0.84
C ASP A 87 9.66 5.33 0.05
N VAL A 88 9.94 5.37 1.34
CA VAL A 88 9.14 4.69 2.37
C VAL A 88 8.04 5.65 2.79
N VAL A 89 6.80 5.22 2.64
CA VAL A 89 5.64 5.91 3.20
C VAL A 89 5.38 5.35 4.59
N HIS A 90 5.39 6.22 5.58
CA HIS A 90 4.99 5.90 6.94
C HIS A 90 3.62 6.51 7.19
N MET A 91 2.59 5.67 7.17
CA MET A 91 1.19 6.11 7.26
C MET A 91 0.69 5.92 8.69
N THR A 92 0.29 7.00 9.35
CA THR A 92 -0.28 6.99 10.70
C THR A 92 -1.71 7.53 10.71
N LEU A 93 -2.61 6.81 11.38
CA LEU A 93 -4.00 7.22 11.54
C LEU A 93 -4.33 7.31 13.02
N THR A 94 -4.61 8.52 13.50
CA THR A 94 -5.08 8.76 14.87
C THR A 94 -6.58 8.97 14.91
N ILE A 95 -7.27 8.30 15.83
CA ILE A 95 -8.69 8.52 16.11
C ILE A 95 -8.78 9.21 17.47
N PRO A 96 -9.24 10.48 17.54
CA PRO A 96 -9.38 11.19 18.81
C PRO A 96 -10.32 10.46 19.79
N GLY A 97 -10.13 10.65 21.09
CA GLY A 97 -10.93 9.96 22.11
C GLY A 97 -12.37 10.47 22.24
N ASP A 98 -12.66 11.64 21.66
CA ASP A 98 -13.95 12.34 21.71
C ASP A 98 -14.83 12.12 20.48
N VAL A 99 -14.35 11.36 19.48
CA VAL A 99 -15.19 10.93 18.36
C VAL A 99 -15.92 9.62 18.68
N VAL A 100 -17.02 9.37 17.96
CA VAL A 100 -17.92 8.24 18.20
C VAL A 100 -17.77 7.11 17.18
N THR A 101 -16.85 7.24 16.23
CA THR A 101 -16.69 6.27 15.14
C THR A 101 -15.20 5.96 14.93
N GLN A 102 -14.90 4.67 14.84
CA GLN A 102 -13.58 4.18 14.44
C GLN A 102 -13.35 4.46 12.95
N HIS A 103 -12.08 4.49 12.53
CA HIS A 103 -11.75 4.56 11.11
C HIS A 103 -10.66 3.56 10.76
N GLY A 104 -10.53 3.28 9.46
CA GLY A 104 -9.40 2.55 8.89
C GLY A 104 -8.78 3.34 7.76
N ASN A 105 -7.74 2.79 7.15
CA ASN A 105 -7.11 3.35 5.96
C ASN A 105 -6.60 2.24 5.04
N ASP A 106 -6.84 2.41 3.75
CA ASP A 106 -6.38 1.55 2.67
C ASP A 106 -5.75 2.44 1.59
N MET A 107 -4.42 2.36 1.42
CA MET A 107 -3.70 3.08 0.37
C MET A 107 -3.45 2.10 -0.78
N HIS A 108 -4.09 2.32 -1.93
CA HIS A 108 -3.94 1.41 -3.08
C HIS A 108 -2.51 1.37 -3.62
N ALA A 109 -1.73 2.42 -3.39
CA ALA A 109 -0.30 2.47 -3.73
C ALA A 109 0.55 1.45 -2.94
N SER A 110 0.08 1.00 -1.78
CA SER A 110 0.81 0.05 -0.94
C SER A 110 0.86 -1.36 -1.53
N GLN A 111 -0.09 -1.70 -2.41
CA GLN A 111 -0.30 -3.06 -2.89
C GLN A 111 -0.53 -4.07 -1.74
N MET A 112 -0.94 -3.58 -0.57
CA MET A 112 -1.25 -4.36 0.63
C MET A 112 -2.76 -4.33 0.87
N SER A 113 -3.30 -5.43 1.40
CA SER A 113 -4.67 -5.42 1.94
C SER A 113 -4.75 -4.52 3.17
N SER A 114 -5.86 -3.81 3.38
CA SER A 114 -6.04 -3.07 4.64
C SER A 114 -6.03 -3.94 5.88
N LYS A 115 -6.47 -5.21 5.78
CA LYS A 115 -6.37 -6.23 6.85
C LYS A 115 -5.36 -7.30 6.45
N PRO A 116 -4.39 -7.65 7.30
CA PRO A 116 -4.30 -7.37 8.74
C PRO A 116 -3.58 -6.07 9.13
N TYR A 117 -3.15 -5.24 8.18
CA TYR A 117 -2.20 -4.16 8.45
C TYR A 117 -2.80 -2.97 9.22
N MET A 118 -3.62 -2.12 8.58
CA MET A 118 -4.25 -0.99 9.30
C MET A 118 -5.57 -1.40 9.97
N GLY A 119 -6.42 -2.13 9.25
CA GLY A 119 -7.74 -2.54 9.75
C GLY A 119 -8.55 -1.36 10.29
N ALA A 120 -9.25 -1.58 11.42
CA ALA A 120 -9.94 -0.55 12.17
C ALA A 120 -9.05 -0.08 13.33
N VAL A 121 -8.79 1.22 13.39
CA VAL A 121 -8.14 1.89 14.52
C VAL A 121 -9.21 2.28 15.54
N ASN A 122 -9.00 1.93 16.82
CA ASN A 122 -9.98 2.21 17.85
C ASN A 122 -10.01 3.70 18.23
N ILE A 123 -11.11 4.12 18.84
CA ILE A 123 -11.26 5.48 19.39
C ILE A 123 -10.22 5.70 20.49
N GLY A 124 -9.49 6.82 20.41
CA GLY A 124 -8.39 7.16 21.31
C GLY A 124 -7.06 6.51 20.96
N GLU A 125 -6.98 5.72 19.89
CA GLU A 125 -5.77 5.02 19.46
C GLU A 125 -5.16 5.60 18.18
N THR A 126 -3.93 5.16 17.90
CA THR A 126 -3.22 5.43 16.64
C THR A 126 -2.75 4.12 16.05
N GLY A 127 -3.07 3.88 14.79
CA GLY A 127 -2.54 2.78 13.99
C GLY A 127 -1.48 3.27 13.01
N GLU A 128 -0.55 2.39 12.65
CA GLU A 128 0.51 2.68 11.68
C GLU A 128 0.75 1.50 10.74
N TYR A 129 1.18 1.80 9.51
CA TYR A 129 1.87 0.83 8.65
C TYR A 129 2.81 1.55 7.69
N CYS A 130 3.75 0.79 7.15
CA CYS A 130 4.78 1.29 6.27
C CYS A 130 4.80 0.49 4.97
N PHE A 131 5.06 1.17 3.86
CA PHE A 131 5.25 0.51 2.57
C PHE A 131 6.25 1.29 1.72
N ILE A 132 6.87 0.61 0.75
CA ILE A 132 7.71 1.25 -0.26
C ILE A 132 6.82 1.66 -1.44
N ALA A 133 6.94 2.92 -1.89
CA ALA A 133 6.22 3.41 -3.06
C ALA A 133 6.82 2.86 -4.37
N GLU A 134 6.54 1.59 -4.68
CA GLU A 134 7.20 0.88 -5.79
C GLU A 134 6.70 1.27 -7.18
N VAL A 135 5.41 1.55 -7.31
CA VAL A 135 4.75 1.78 -8.61
C VAL A 135 4.44 3.28 -8.77
N PRO A 136 4.98 3.96 -9.79
CA PRO A 136 4.69 5.37 -10.02
C PRO A 136 3.27 5.55 -10.59
N GLY A 137 2.53 6.53 -10.09
CA GLY A 137 1.17 6.80 -10.56
C GLY A 137 0.36 7.66 -9.60
N VAL A 138 -0.95 7.68 -9.84
CA VAL A 138 -1.94 8.30 -8.94
C VAL A 138 -2.85 7.21 -8.43
N PHE A 139 -2.90 7.07 -7.11
CA PHE A 139 -3.65 6.02 -6.44
C PHE A 139 -4.67 6.64 -5.51
N LYS A 140 -5.78 5.94 -5.31
CA LYS A 140 -6.75 6.32 -4.28
C LYS A 140 -6.24 5.83 -2.93
N TYR A 141 -6.73 6.49 -1.90
CA TYR A 141 -6.81 5.91 -0.59
C TYR A 141 -8.19 6.19 -0.01
N HIS A 142 -8.66 5.30 0.86
CA HIS A 142 -9.97 5.45 1.49
C HIS A 142 -10.02 4.73 2.83
N CYS A 143 -11.08 4.98 3.59
CA CYS A 143 -11.38 4.18 4.77
C CYS A 143 -11.68 2.73 4.36
N SER A 144 -11.10 1.76 5.06
CA SER A 144 -11.36 0.33 4.87
C SER A 144 -12.61 -0.16 5.60
N GLY A 145 -13.32 0.72 6.31
CA GLY A 145 -14.46 0.35 7.16
C GLY A 145 -14.04 0.00 8.59
N VAL A 146 -15.03 -0.33 9.41
CA VAL A 146 -14.85 -0.74 10.81
C VAL A 146 -15.25 -2.20 10.95
N ASN A 147 -14.36 -3.05 11.45
CA ASN A 147 -14.62 -4.48 11.69
C ASN A 147 -14.99 -5.33 10.45
N ILE A 148 -14.47 -5.00 9.27
CA ILE A 148 -14.41 -5.96 8.14
C ILE A 148 -13.28 -6.97 8.35
#